data_AF-A0A9P9E622-F1
#
_entry.id   AF-A0A9P9E622-F1
#
_cell.length_a   1.000
_cell.length_b   1.000
_cell.length_c   1.000
_cell.angle_alpha   90.00
_cell.angle_beta   90.00
_cell.angle_gamma   90.00
#
_symmetry.space_group_name_H-M   'P 1'
#
loop_
_entity.id
_entity.type
_entity.pdbx_description
1 polymer ?
#
loop_
_entity_poly.entity_id
_entity_poly.type
_entity_poly.pdbx_seq_one_letter_code
_entity_poly.pdbx_strand_id
1 'polypeptide(L)'
;MEGTNALNSKLAFLQTAIHKIAVESPTVAATLGAERDLLLQSLDADLNMSAKELRQLRQETCGACGNLMTPGWSSSVIQLKQLTKGKIRRKKLQVKKSSVKEMVHCCLRCNRKTTLPLDYRPPKHTRKPVLRETGSVPSTIGVVVPVMETPEIKNSAPKTASTSSKQRAKARKGGLQAMLAQSKVQASSKPGLGLDLMDFMQ
;
A
#
# COMPACT_ATOMS: atom_id res chain seq x y z
N MET A 1 -32.43 18.92 16.97
CA MET A 1 -31.02 18.59 16.61
C MET A 1 -30.03 18.75 17.78
N GLU A 2 -30.43 19.24 18.96
CA GLU A 2 -29.48 19.39 20.09
C GLU A 2 -29.04 18.06 20.74
N GLY A 3 -29.90 17.04 20.72
CA GLY A 3 -29.59 15.75 21.36
C GLY A 3 -28.43 14.98 20.71
N THR A 4 -28.29 15.03 19.38
CA THR A 4 -27.23 14.29 18.66
C THR A 4 -25.84 14.86 18.92
N ASN A 5 -25.73 16.18 19.09
CA ASN A 5 -24.45 16.84 19.39
C ASN A 5 -23.91 16.44 20.77
N ALA A 6 -24.77 16.47 21.80
CA ALA A 6 -24.39 16.05 23.15
C ALA A 6 -23.93 14.57 23.19
N LEU A 7 -24.57 13.71 22.41
CA LEU A 7 -24.21 12.29 22.30
C LEU A 7 -22.87 12.09 21.61
N ASN A 8 -22.61 12.80 20.51
CA ASN A 8 -21.31 12.77 19.84
C ASN A 8 -20.18 13.24 20.76
N SER A 9 -20.42 14.30 21.54
CA SER A 9 -19.47 14.75 22.56
C SER A 9 -19.21 13.68 23.64
N LYS A 10 -20.27 12.98 24.09
CA LYS A 10 -20.13 11.88 25.05
C LYS A 10 -19.33 10.71 24.48
N LEU A 11 -19.58 10.31 23.23
CA LEU A 11 -18.82 9.25 22.55
C LEU A 11 -17.35 9.63 22.40
N ALA A 12 -17.06 10.85 21.98
CA ALA A 12 -15.68 11.36 21.87
C ALA A 12 -14.97 11.42 23.22
N PHE A 13 -15.68 11.85 24.27
CA PHE A 13 -15.17 11.82 25.64
C PHE A 13 -14.81 10.40 26.09
N LEU A 14 -15.74 9.44 25.94
CA LEU A 14 -15.52 8.05 26.31
C LEU A 14 -14.32 7.45 25.55
N GLN A 15 -14.25 7.66 24.24
CA GLN A 15 -13.12 7.18 23.42
C GLN A 15 -11.78 7.74 23.93
N THR A 16 -11.72 9.04 24.22
CA THR A 16 -10.50 9.68 24.73
C THR A 16 -10.12 9.17 26.12
N ALA A 17 -11.11 9.00 27.01
CA ALA A 17 -10.90 8.50 28.36
C ALA A 17 -10.37 7.05 28.36
N ILE A 18 -10.93 6.18 27.51
CA ILE A 18 -10.47 4.80 27.36
C ILE A 18 -9.00 4.77 26.98
N HIS A 19 -8.57 5.54 25.97
CA HIS A 19 -7.18 5.56 25.52
C HIS A 19 -6.20 6.06 26.59
N LYS A 20 -6.61 7.03 27.41
CA LYS A 20 -5.76 7.56 28.50
C LYS A 20 -5.61 6.56 29.65
N ILE A 21 -6.71 5.91 30.05
CA ILE A 21 -6.74 5.08 31.25
C ILE A 21 -6.36 3.62 30.95
N ALA A 22 -6.36 3.19 29.68
CA ALA A 22 -6.14 1.78 29.31
C ALA A 22 -4.85 1.16 29.85
N VAL A 23 -3.79 1.95 30.00
CA VAL A 23 -2.49 1.49 30.53
C VAL A 23 -2.52 1.42 32.06
N GLU A 24 -3.07 2.44 32.72
CA GLU A 24 -3.08 2.56 34.18
C GLU A 24 -4.11 1.64 34.84
N SER A 25 -5.32 1.57 34.25
CA SER A 25 -6.42 0.76 34.74
C SER A 25 -7.19 0.13 33.58
N PRO A 26 -6.73 -1.03 33.08
CA PRO A 26 -7.40 -1.71 31.98
C PRO A 26 -8.83 -2.11 32.35
N THR A 27 -9.12 -2.44 33.62
CA THR A 27 -10.48 -2.79 34.07
C THR A 27 -11.45 -1.62 33.92
N VAL A 28 -11.05 -0.42 34.35
CA VAL A 28 -11.89 0.78 34.21
C VAL A 28 -12.03 1.19 32.74
N ALA A 29 -10.95 1.10 31.96
CA ALA A 29 -11.03 1.34 30.51
C ALA A 29 -12.01 0.37 29.84
N ALA A 30 -12.07 -0.89 30.28
CA ALA A 30 -13.00 -1.88 29.76
C ALA A 30 -14.46 -1.58 30.11
N THR A 31 -14.76 -1.11 31.33
CA THR A 31 -16.12 -0.69 31.68
C THR A 31 -16.57 0.52 30.85
N LEU A 32 -15.69 1.52 30.66
CA LEU A 32 -15.98 2.66 29.79
C LEU A 32 -16.17 2.24 28.32
N GLY A 33 -15.38 1.28 27.85
CA GLY A 33 -15.53 0.71 26.51
C GLY A 33 -16.85 -0.04 26.32
N ALA A 34 -17.31 -0.77 27.34
CA ALA A 34 -18.60 -1.45 27.31
C ALA A 34 -19.76 -0.45 27.25
N GLU A 35 -19.72 0.62 28.07
CA GLU A 35 -20.70 1.71 28.03
C GLU A 35 -20.73 2.40 26.66
N ARG A 36 -19.55 2.66 26.06
CA ARG A 36 -19.47 3.21 24.71
C ARG A 36 -20.08 2.27 23.67
N ASP A 37 -19.81 0.97 23.76
CA ASP A 37 -20.36 -0.02 22.82
C ASP A 37 -21.87 -0.18 22.95
N LEU A 38 -22.44 -0.01 24.16
CA LEU A 38 -23.88 0.06 24.39
C LEU A 38 -24.50 1.30 23.75
N LEU A 39 -23.87 2.46 23.92
CA LEU A 39 -24.32 3.70 23.28
C LEU A 39 -24.31 3.57 21.75
N LEU A 40 -23.23 3.04 21.17
CA LEU A 40 -23.15 2.80 19.73
C LEU A 40 -24.28 1.88 19.26
N GLN A 41 -24.59 0.79 19.98
CA GLN A 41 -25.68 -0.11 19.61
C GLN A 41 -27.07 0.55 19.67
N SER A 42 -27.32 1.38 20.68
CA SER A 42 -28.61 2.07 20.80
C SER A 42 -28.86 3.12 19.70
N LEU A 43 -27.79 3.65 19.10
CA LEU A 43 -27.82 4.85 18.27
C LEU A 43 -27.34 4.59 16.83
N ASP A 44 -27.22 3.33 16.42
CA ASP A 44 -26.69 2.94 15.09
C ASP A 44 -27.42 3.63 13.92
N ALA A 45 -28.69 4.01 14.07
CA ALA A 45 -29.48 4.71 13.05
C ALA A 45 -29.46 6.24 13.16
N ASP A 46 -29.18 6.79 14.35
CA ASP A 46 -29.31 8.22 14.66
C ASP A 46 -27.97 8.98 14.53
N LEU A 47 -26.86 8.24 14.56
CA LEU A 47 -25.54 8.79 14.34
C LEU A 47 -25.34 9.03 12.85
N ASN A 48 -25.17 10.30 12.45
CA ASN A 48 -24.76 10.72 11.11
C ASN A 48 -23.31 10.31 10.78
N MET A 49 -22.86 9.13 11.22
CA MET A 49 -21.54 8.58 10.96
C MET A 49 -21.59 7.65 9.75
N SER A 50 -20.49 7.59 9.00
CA SER A 50 -20.37 6.60 7.94
C SER A 50 -20.31 5.18 8.53
N ALA A 51 -20.84 4.19 7.80
CA ALA A 51 -20.77 2.78 8.21
C ALA A 51 -19.32 2.30 8.44
N LYS A 52 -18.35 2.95 7.79
CA LYS A 52 -16.91 2.69 7.97
C LYS A 52 -16.42 3.17 9.33
N GLU A 53 -16.77 4.40 9.73
CA GLU A 53 -16.38 4.97 11.03
C GLU A 53 -17.00 4.18 12.18
N LEU A 54 -18.29 3.85 12.07
CA LEU A 54 -18.97 3.02 13.06
C LEU A 54 -18.31 1.65 13.22
N ARG A 55 -17.94 1.02 12.09
CA ARG A 55 -17.19 -0.24 12.10
C ARG A 55 -15.81 -0.07 12.76
N GLN A 56 -15.10 1.03 12.49
CA GLN A 56 -13.80 1.31 13.10
C GLN A 56 -13.93 1.47 14.62
N LEU A 57 -14.88 2.28 15.09
CA LEU A 57 -15.13 2.45 16.53
C LEU A 57 -15.38 1.09 17.19
N ARG A 58 -16.27 0.26 16.63
CA ARG A 58 -16.58 -1.09 17.18
C ARG A 58 -15.39 -2.06 17.18
N GLN A 59 -14.36 -1.80 16.38
CA GLN A 59 -13.15 -2.65 16.33
C GLN A 59 -12.09 -2.23 17.35
N GLU A 60 -12.17 -1.00 17.86
CA GLU A 60 -11.23 -0.50 18.88
C GLU A 60 -11.41 -1.21 20.22
N THR A 61 -12.61 -1.67 20.56
CA THR A 61 -12.93 -2.34 21.83
C THR A 61 -13.43 -3.76 21.60
N CYS A 62 -13.29 -4.60 22.62
CA CYS A 62 -13.85 -5.94 22.60
C CYS A 62 -15.34 -5.87 22.84
N GLY A 63 -16.17 -6.21 21.85
CA GLY A 63 -17.64 -6.22 22.01
C GLY A 63 -18.21 -7.25 23.01
N ALA A 64 -17.38 -7.95 23.81
CA ALA A 64 -17.85 -8.73 24.97
C ALA A 64 -17.59 -8.00 26.29
N CYS A 65 -16.34 -7.61 26.52
CA CYS A 65 -15.91 -7.06 27.82
C CYS A 65 -15.56 -5.57 27.77
N GLY A 66 -15.66 -4.92 26.61
CA GLY A 66 -15.33 -3.52 26.40
C GLY A 66 -13.84 -3.19 26.38
N ASN A 67 -12.96 -4.17 26.56
CA ASN A 67 -11.52 -3.92 26.65
C ASN A 67 -10.94 -3.33 25.36
N LEU A 68 -10.10 -2.29 25.46
CA LEU A 68 -9.39 -1.72 24.31
C LEU A 68 -8.51 -2.80 23.63
N MET A 69 -8.64 -2.95 22.31
CA MET A 69 -8.03 -3.98 21.49
C MET A 69 -6.78 -3.43 20.79
N THR A 70 -5.66 -3.41 21.50
CA THR A 70 -4.35 -3.02 20.98
C THR A 70 -3.57 -4.27 20.57
N PRO A 71 -3.28 -4.48 19.27
CA PRO A 71 -2.53 -5.64 18.80
C PRO A 71 -1.17 -5.75 19.49
N GLY A 72 -0.83 -6.92 20.01
CA GLY A 72 0.43 -7.19 20.70
C GLY A 72 0.46 -6.81 22.18
N TRP A 73 -0.54 -6.09 22.68
CA TRP A 73 -0.67 -5.73 24.10
C TRP A 73 -1.89 -6.37 24.76
N SER A 74 -3.08 -6.03 24.28
CA SER A 74 -4.35 -6.48 24.86
C SER A 74 -5.17 -7.34 23.89
N SER A 75 -4.67 -7.53 22.67
CA SER A 75 -5.22 -8.45 21.69
C SER A 75 -4.14 -9.14 20.86
N SER A 76 -4.39 -10.37 20.41
CA SER A 76 -3.57 -11.07 19.42
C SER A 76 -4.25 -11.09 18.06
N VAL A 77 -3.50 -10.95 16.97
CA VAL A 77 -4.04 -10.95 15.60
C VAL A 77 -3.60 -12.19 14.85
N ILE A 78 -4.55 -12.92 14.27
CA ILE A 78 -4.33 -14.12 13.46
C ILE A 78 -4.86 -13.85 12.06
N GLN A 79 -4.02 -14.01 11.04
CA GLN A 79 -4.45 -13.94 9.64
C GLN A 79 -4.84 -15.32 9.15
N LEU A 80 -6.13 -15.52 8.85
CA LEU A 80 -6.64 -16.73 8.24
C LEU A 80 -6.64 -16.56 6.72
N LYS A 81 -5.95 -17.46 6.03
CA LYS A 81 -6.06 -17.63 4.59
C LYS A 81 -7.05 -18.76 4.34
N GLN A 82 -8.26 -18.44 3.90
CA GLN A 82 -9.14 -19.49 3.40
C GLN A 82 -8.61 -19.97 2.05
N LEU A 83 -7.89 -21.09 2.07
CA LEU A 83 -7.64 -21.88 0.88
C LEU A 83 -8.98 -22.48 0.48
N THR A 84 -9.57 -21.98 -0.61
CA THR A 84 -10.76 -22.62 -1.19
C THR A 84 -10.36 -24.04 -1.61
N LYS A 85 -10.72 -25.03 -0.79
CA LYS A 85 -10.63 -26.45 -1.11
C LYS A 85 -11.50 -26.67 -2.34
N GLY A 86 -10.87 -26.61 -3.51
CA GLY A 86 -11.55 -26.82 -4.78
C GLY A 86 -12.02 -28.26 -4.81
N LYS A 87 -13.33 -28.47 -4.75
CA LYS A 87 -13.90 -29.73 -5.25
C LYS A 87 -13.48 -29.85 -6.70
N ILE A 88 -12.64 -30.83 -6.98
CA ILE A 88 -12.22 -31.20 -8.32
C ILE A 88 -13.48 -31.66 -9.05
N ARG A 89 -14.10 -30.78 -9.82
CA ARG A 89 -14.95 -31.16 -10.95
C ARG A 89 -14.58 -30.33 -12.17
N ARG A 90 -14.21 -31.08 -13.20
CA ARG A 90 -13.73 -30.67 -14.51
C ARG A 90 -14.69 -29.65 -15.14
N LYS A 91 -14.17 -28.48 -15.53
CA LYS A 91 -14.18 -27.94 -16.91
C LYS A 91 -13.59 -26.53 -16.90
N LYS A 92 -12.83 -26.24 -17.95
CA LYS A 92 -12.07 -25.01 -18.20
C LYS A 92 -12.94 -23.77 -18.09
N LEU A 93 -12.77 -22.99 -17.02
CA LEU A 93 -13.00 -21.55 -16.94
C LEU A 93 -12.01 -21.03 -15.91
N GLN A 94 -11.01 -20.27 -16.35
CA GLN A 94 -10.02 -19.62 -15.47
C GLN A 94 -10.70 -18.48 -14.70
N VAL A 95 -11.56 -18.82 -13.73
CA VAL A 95 -11.99 -17.85 -12.72
C VAL A 95 -10.83 -17.72 -11.74
N LYS A 96 -10.19 -16.54 -11.74
CA LYS A 96 -9.14 -16.19 -10.78
C LYS A 96 -9.72 -16.37 -9.38
N LYS A 97 -9.27 -17.41 -8.67
CA LYS A 97 -9.64 -17.63 -7.26
C LYS A 97 -9.16 -16.44 -6.43
N SER A 98 -10.06 -15.56 -6.01
CA SER A 98 -9.77 -14.59 -4.94
C SER A 98 -9.75 -15.36 -3.63
N SER A 99 -8.57 -15.51 -3.02
CA SER A 99 -8.48 -15.99 -1.65
C SER A 99 -9.02 -14.90 -0.72
N VAL A 100 -10.15 -15.14 -0.07
CA VAL A 100 -10.64 -14.26 1.01
C VAL A 100 -9.65 -14.35 2.15
N LYS A 101 -9.13 -13.20 2.58
CA LYS A 101 -8.24 -13.09 3.74
C LYS A 101 -9.10 -12.57 4.89
N GLU A 102 -9.13 -13.30 5.99
CA GLU A 102 -9.84 -12.88 7.21
C GLU A 102 -8.79 -12.55 8.28
N MET A 103 -8.99 -11.45 8.98
CA MET A 103 -8.17 -11.07 10.13
C MET A 103 -8.97 -11.32 11.40
N VAL A 104 -8.45 -12.15 12.30
CA VAL A 104 -9.11 -12.50 13.56
C VAL A 104 -8.35 -11.83 14.70
N HIS A 105 -9.03 -10.97 15.44
CA HIS A 105 -8.52 -10.40 16.69
C HIS A 105 -9.04 -11.22 17.86
N CYS A 106 -8.15 -11.64 18.76
CA CYS A 106 -8.53 -12.33 20.00
C CYS A 106 -8.25 -11.40 21.18
N CYS A 107 -9.24 -11.13 22.01
CA CYS A 107 -9.06 -10.33 23.22
C CYS A 107 -8.29 -11.14 24.27
N LEU A 108 -7.21 -10.60 24.83
CA LEU A 108 -6.41 -11.32 25.83
C LEU A 108 -7.02 -11.31 27.23
N ARG A 109 -8.12 -10.56 27.46
CA ARG A 109 -8.82 -10.53 28.76
C ARG A 109 -9.96 -11.54 28.86
N CYS A 110 -10.79 -11.64 27.82
CA CYS A 110 -11.95 -12.55 27.81
C CYS A 110 -11.88 -13.64 26.75
N ASN A 111 -10.80 -13.69 25.95
CA ASN A 111 -10.58 -14.66 24.87
C ASN A 111 -11.63 -14.65 23.75
N ARG A 112 -12.52 -13.63 23.69
CA ARG A 112 -13.46 -13.48 22.57
C ARG A 112 -12.68 -13.20 21.28
N LYS A 113 -13.12 -13.85 20.21
CA LYS A 113 -12.60 -13.68 18.84
C LYS A 113 -13.52 -12.75 18.05
N THR A 114 -12.94 -11.78 17.37
CA THR A 114 -13.61 -10.85 16.46
C THR A 114 -13.01 -11.00 15.07
N THR A 115 -13.84 -11.37 14.09
CA THR A 115 -13.44 -11.58 12.69
C THR A 115 -13.68 -10.31 11.87
N LEU A 116 -12.62 -9.77 11.27
CA LEU A 116 -12.69 -8.66 10.34
C LEU A 116 -12.48 -9.18 8.90
N PRO A 117 -13.43 -8.94 7.98
CA PRO A 117 -13.19 -9.19 6.58
C PRO A 117 -12.14 -8.20 6.07
N LEU A 118 -11.09 -8.69 5.41
CA LEU A 118 -10.17 -7.82 4.70
C LEU A 118 -10.66 -7.66 3.26
N ASP A 119 -10.86 -6.41 2.85
CA ASP A 119 -11.22 -6.10 1.47
C ASP A 119 -10.11 -6.61 0.53
N TYR A 120 -10.52 -7.46 -0.41
CA TYR A 120 -9.62 -7.97 -1.42
C TYR A 120 -9.20 -6.83 -2.36
N ARG A 121 -7.98 -6.30 -2.19
CA ARG A 121 -7.35 -5.51 -3.25
C ARG A 121 -6.78 -6.47 -4.30
N PRO A 122 -7.28 -6.43 -5.56
CA PRO A 122 -6.66 -7.20 -6.61
C PRO A 122 -5.20 -6.76 -6.76
N PRO A 123 -4.24 -7.70 -6.89
CA PRO A 123 -2.85 -7.34 -7.11
C PRO A 123 -2.75 -6.50 -8.38
N LYS A 124 -2.24 -5.27 -8.25
CA LYS A 124 -1.90 -4.43 -9.40
C LYS A 124 -0.81 -5.18 -10.17
N HIS A 125 -1.14 -5.72 -11.34
CA HIS A 125 -0.21 -6.44 -12.18
C HIS A 125 0.99 -5.54 -12.52
N THR A 126 2.10 -5.69 -11.82
CA THR A 126 3.41 -5.27 -12.33
C THR A 126 3.73 -6.20 -13.49
N ARG A 127 3.48 -5.73 -14.72
CA ARG A 127 3.90 -6.44 -15.93
C ARG A 127 5.41 -6.59 -15.87
N LYS A 128 5.91 -7.81 -15.63
CA LYS A 128 7.33 -8.11 -15.87
C LYS A 128 7.57 -7.92 -17.37
N PRO A 129 8.55 -7.13 -17.81
CA PRO A 129 8.90 -7.08 -19.23
C PRO A 129 9.42 -8.45 -19.63
N VAL A 130 8.72 -9.10 -20.55
CA VAL A 130 9.21 -10.29 -21.24
C VAL A 130 10.40 -9.81 -22.07
N LEU A 131 11.62 -10.25 -21.72
CA LEU A 131 12.74 -10.19 -22.66
C LEU A 131 12.37 -11.10 -23.83
N ARG A 132 12.13 -10.50 -25.01
CA ARG A 132 12.18 -11.24 -26.27
C ARG A 132 13.64 -11.34 -26.65
N GLU A 133 14.22 -12.53 -26.49
CA GLU A 133 15.49 -12.87 -27.11
C GLU A 133 15.29 -12.94 -28.63
N THR A 134 16.05 -12.10 -29.32
CA THR A 134 16.24 -12.08 -30.76
C THR A 134 17.04 -13.29 -31.20
N GLY A 135 16.55 -14.03 -32.20
CA GLY A 135 17.29 -15.12 -32.81
C GLY A 135 16.87 -15.36 -34.27
N SER A 136 17.87 -15.36 -35.15
CA SER A 136 17.89 -15.82 -36.55
C SER A 136 17.39 -14.90 -37.68
N VAL A 137 18.36 -14.25 -38.34
CA VAL A 137 18.45 -14.14 -39.81
C VAL A 137 19.78 -14.80 -40.21
N PRO A 138 19.84 -15.53 -41.34
CA PRO A 138 20.40 -14.87 -42.51
C PRO A 138 19.69 -15.27 -43.82
N SER A 139 19.38 -14.28 -44.65
CA SER A 139 18.97 -14.51 -46.04
C SER A 139 20.08 -14.01 -46.96
N THR A 140 20.57 -14.90 -47.80
CA THR A 140 21.71 -14.78 -48.70
C THR A 140 21.40 -13.93 -49.95
N ILE A 141 22.20 -12.88 -50.09
CA ILE A 141 22.82 -12.25 -51.28
C ILE A 141 22.28 -12.65 -52.67
N GLY A 142 21.77 -11.63 -53.38
CA GLY A 142 21.46 -11.65 -54.81
C GLY A 142 22.67 -11.34 -55.72
N VAL A 143 22.52 -11.74 -56.97
CA VAL A 143 23.51 -11.85 -58.05
C VAL A 143 23.51 -10.59 -58.95
N VAL A 144 24.71 -10.01 -59.14
CA VAL A 144 25.31 -9.38 -60.35
C VAL A 144 24.67 -8.13 -61.00
N VAL A 145 25.32 -6.97 -60.74
CA VAL A 145 25.85 -5.84 -61.58
C VAL A 145 25.38 -5.58 -63.04
N PRO A 146 25.79 -4.48 -63.75
CA PRO A 146 25.96 -3.02 -63.46
C PRO A 146 25.16 -2.15 -64.47
N VAL A 147 25.26 -0.80 -64.43
CA VAL A 147 25.63 0.07 -65.60
C VAL A 147 25.50 1.59 -65.29
N MET A 148 26.65 2.27 -65.48
CA MET A 148 26.96 3.62 -65.99
C MET A 148 26.41 4.93 -65.37
N GLU A 149 27.38 5.68 -64.81
CA GLU A 149 27.83 7.04 -65.16
C GLU A 149 26.92 8.30 -65.02
N THR A 150 27.52 9.27 -64.31
CA THR A 150 27.29 10.70 -64.01
C THR A 150 27.05 11.64 -65.22
N PRO A 151 26.76 12.98 -65.10
CA PRO A 151 27.01 13.93 -63.98
C PRO A 151 25.91 15.04 -63.72
N GLU A 152 26.24 15.97 -62.81
CA GLU A 152 25.78 17.39 -62.70
C GLU A 152 24.81 17.84 -61.57
N ILE A 153 25.43 18.19 -60.42
CA ILE A 153 25.45 19.52 -59.73
C ILE A 153 24.14 20.32 -59.46
N LYS A 154 23.83 20.39 -58.15
CA LYS A 154 23.28 21.50 -57.31
C LYS A 154 21.87 22.07 -57.62
N ASN A 155 20.92 21.77 -56.72
CA ASN A 155 20.36 22.72 -55.73
C ASN A 155 19.10 22.16 -55.04
N SER A 156 18.78 22.75 -53.87
CA SER A 156 17.50 22.71 -53.12
C SER A 156 17.32 21.71 -51.96
N ALA A 157 17.62 22.21 -50.75
CA ALA A 157 16.81 22.15 -49.52
C ALA A 157 16.45 20.76 -48.90
N PRO A 158 15.73 20.68 -47.76
CA PRO A 158 16.27 20.84 -46.40
C PRO A 158 15.84 19.70 -45.42
N LYS A 159 16.26 19.77 -44.13
CA LYS A 159 15.69 19.08 -42.93
C LYS A 159 16.02 17.56 -42.86
N THR A 160 16.28 16.89 -41.74
CA THR A 160 16.03 17.09 -40.29
C THR A 160 16.70 15.96 -39.50
N ALA A 161 16.84 16.16 -38.19
CA ALA A 161 16.63 15.18 -37.11
C ALA A 161 17.83 14.57 -36.35
N SER A 162 17.84 14.94 -35.06
CA SER A 162 17.91 14.07 -33.89
C SER A 162 19.26 13.87 -33.18
N THR A 163 19.52 14.72 -32.17
CA THR A 163 20.54 14.44 -31.15
C THR A 163 20.07 14.88 -29.76
N SER A 164 19.14 14.16 -29.11
CA SER A 164 18.88 14.30 -27.66
C SER A 164 18.05 13.16 -27.04
N SER A 165 18.52 11.91 -27.10
CA SER A 165 17.80 10.78 -26.43
C SER A 165 18.68 9.88 -25.55
N LYS A 166 20.01 10.00 -25.61
CA LYS A 166 20.92 9.07 -24.89
C LYS A 166 21.40 9.51 -23.50
N GLN A 167 21.09 10.72 -23.03
CA GLN A 167 21.67 11.24 -21.76
C GLN A 167 20.82 11.02 -20.50
N ARG A 168 19.54 10.62 -20.56
CA ARG A 168 18.70 10.44 -19.34
C ARG A 168 18.57 9.00 -18.84
N ALA A 169 19.08 8.01 -19.57
CA ALA A 169 18.99 6.60 -19.18
C ALA A 169 20.09 6.13 -18.20
N LYS A 170 21.20 6.87 -18.06
CA LYS A 170 22.28 6.52 -17.12
C LYS A 170 22.04 6.95 -15.66
N ALA A 171 21.10 7.87 -15.41
CA ALA A 171 20.78 8.33 -14.06
C ALA A 171 19.85 7.39 -13.26
N ARG A 172 19.35 6.29 -13.86
CA ARG A 172 18.37 5.37 -13.23
C ARG A 172 18.92 3.97 -12.92
N LYS A 173 20.23 3.76 -13.03
CA LYS A 173 20.92 2.50 -12.68
C LYS A 173 21.97 2.64 -11.58
N GLY A 174 21.96 3.75 -10.83
CA GLY A 174 22.77 3.89 -9.62
C GLY A 174 21.94 3.58 -8.40
N GLY A 175 22.19 2.44 -7.74
CA GLY A 175 21.62 2.17 -6.41
C GLY A 175 22.12 3.17 -5.36
N LEU A 176 21.66 3.04 -4.12
CA LEU A 176 22.05 3.91 -2.99
C LEU A 176 23.58 4.12 -2.91
N GLN A 177 24.35 3.07 -3.17
CA GLN A 177 25.82 3.10 -3.16
C GLN A 177 26.44 4.03 -4.23
N ALA A 178 25.79 4.17 -5.38
CA ALA A 178 26.22 5.10 -6.43
C ALA A 178 25.88 6.56 -6.09
N MET A 179 24.77 6.79 -5.40
CA MET A 179 24.42 8.13 -4.89
C MET A 179 25.39 8.56 -3.79
N LEU A 180 25.80 7.64 -2.91
CA LEU A 180 26.83 7.90 -1.90
C LEU A 180 28.20 8.21 -2.54
N ALA A 181 28.60 7.45 -3.56
CA ALA A 181 29.84 7.73 -4.29
C ALA A 181 29.82 9.10 -5.00
N GLN A 182 28.66 9.51 -5.56
CA GLN A 182 28.50 10.84 -6.16
C GLN A 182 28.49 11.96 -5.11
N SER A 183 27.89 11.74 -3.93
CA SER A 183 27.93 12.70 -2.83
C SER A 183 29.35 12.94 -2.32
N LYS A 184 30.20 11.90 -2.28
CA LYS A 184 31.60 12.02 -1.89
C LYS A 184 32.43 12.84 -2.89
N VAL A 185 32.09 12.78 -4.18
CA VAL A 185 32.73 13.58 -5.24
C VAL A 185 32.19 15.02 -5.27
N GLN A 186 30.90 15.23 -4.96
CA GLN A 186 30.32 16.57 -4.85
C GLN A 186 30.75 17.32 -3.58
N ALA A 187 31.11 16.62 -2.51
CA ALA A 187 31.63 17.23 -1.29
C ALA A 187 32.98 17.95 -1.46
N SER A 188 33.76 17.62 -2.51
CA SER A 188 35.06 18.25 -2.78
C SER A 188 34.99 19.48 -3.71
N SER A 189 33.81 19.86 -4.22
CA SER A 189 33.72 20.99 -5.16
C SER A 189 32.41 21.78 -5.03
N LYS A 190 32.21 22.45 -3.89
CA LYS A 190 31.61 23.79 -3.73
C LYS A 190 31.14 24.00 -2.28
N PRO A 191 31.32 25.21 -1.69
CA PRO A 191 30.88 25.50 -0.34
C PRO A 191 29.38 25.82 -0.33
N GLY A 192 28.67 25.30 0.67
CA GLY A 192 27.34 25.79 1.04
C GLY A 192 26.25 24.72 0.99
N LEU A 193 25.67 24.44 2.17
CA LEU A 193 24.55 23.53 2.49
C LEU A 193 24.96 22.10 2.87
N GLY A 194 25.76 22.01 3.94
CA GLY A 194 25.92 20.79 4.74
C GLY A 194 24.75 20.64 5.71
N LEU A 195 23.77 19.82 5.33
CA LEU A 195 22.88 19.17 6.27
C LEU A 195 23.19 17.68 6.15
N ASP A 196 24.07 17.20 7.02
CA ASP A 196 24.40 15.78 7.10
C ASP A 196 23.29 15.05 7.86
N LEU A 197 23.02 13.81 7.47
CA LEU A 197 22.00 12.97 8.09
C LEU A 197 22.27 12.72 9.59
N MET A 198 23.53 12.88 10.02
CA MET A 198 23.96 12.78 11.41
C MET A 198 23.44 13.91 12.31
N ASP A 199 23.06 15.08 11.77
CA ASP A 199 22.50 16.19 12.57
C ASP A 199 21.05 15.93 13.04
N PHE A 200 20.36 14.95 12.44
CA PHE A 200 18.96 14.62 12.78
C PHE A 200 18.82 13.40 13.70
N MET A 201 19.93 12.82 14.17
CA MET A 201 19.95 11.63 15.04
C MET A 201 20.29 11.96 16.51
N GLN A 202 19.76 13.06 17.04
CA GLN A 202 19.71 13.32 18.49
C GLN A 202 18.32 13.03 19.05
#